data_AF-A0A2W5MWL3-F1
#
_entry.id   AF-A0A2W5MWL3-F1
#
_cell.length_a   1.000
_cell.length_b   1.000
_cell.length_c   1.000
_cell.angle_alpha   90.00
_cell.angle_beta   90.00
_cell.angle_gamma   90.00
#
_symmetry.space_group_name_H-M   'P 1'
#
loop_
_entity.id
_entity.type
_entity.pdbx_description
1 polymer ?
#
loop_
_entity_poly.entity_id
_entity_poly.type
_entity_poly.pdbx_seq_one_letter_code
_entity_poly.pdbx_strand_id
1 'polypeptide(L)'
;MSHIEQDTGLRMADMVDVFAGPSTGAILNAALTLRNPENTSTPKYRARHLVRFYEREGERIFPPDKFRDLRGLIHDFNNRTMRISQLNNILNHGHYNPSNLGRALRALFGNARLSESLKSL
;
A
#
# COMPACT_ATOMS: atom_id res chain seq x y z
N MET A 1 -8.09 0.21 -9.07
CA MET A 1 -8.81 -0.12 -7.82
C MET A 1 -9.89 0.91 -7.51
N SER A 2 -9.58 2.19 -7.26
CA SER A 2 -10.62 3.19 -6.90
C SER A 2 -11.71 3.36 -7.96
N HIS A 3 -11.34 3.40 -9.25
CA HIS A 3 -12.31 3.47 -10.34
C HIS A 3 -13.20 2.21 -10.40
N ILE A 4 -12.60 1.03 -10.21
CA ILE A 4 -13.33 -0.26 -10.19
C ILE A 4 -14.37 -0.25 -9.06
N GLU A 5 -14.00 0.12 -7.83
CA GLU A 5 -14.96 0.21 -6.72
C GLU A 5 -16.06 1.25 -6.96
N GLN A 6 -15.76 2.32 -7.70
CA GLN A 6 -16.76 3.34 -8.05
C GLN A 6 -17.77 2.79 -9.06
N ASP A 7 -17.29 2.06 -10.07
CA ASP A 7 -18.13 1.53 -11.14
C ASP A 7 -18.98 0.34 -10.67
N THR A 8 -18.42 -0.53 -9.82
CA THR A 8 -19.13 -1.71 -9.31
C THR A 8 -19.92 -1.44 -8.02
N GLY A 9 -19.57 -0.41 -7.27
CA GLY A 9 -20.09 -0.14 -5.92
C GLY A 9 -19.56 -1.11 -4.83
N LEU A 10 -18.94 -2.22 -5.23
CA LEU A 10 -18.37 -3.24 -4.35
C LEU A 10 -16.98 -2.82 -3.87
N ARG A 11 -16.54 -3.36 -2.73
CA ARG A 11 -15.17 -3.15 -2.26
C ARG A 11 -14.23 -4.13 -2.96
N MET A 12 -12.94 -3.77 -3.07
CA MET A 12 -11.95 -4.68 -3.66
C MET A 12 -11.95 -6.05 -2.99
N ALA A 13 -12.08 -6.10 -1.66
CA ALA A 13 -12.11 -7.35 -0.89
C ALA A 13 -13.33 -8.23 -1.16
N ASP A 14 -14.40 -7.68 -1.73
CA ASP A 14 -15.61 -8.42 -2.09
C ASP A 14 -15.50 -9.01 -3.51
N MET A 15 -14.51 -8.57 -4.29
CA MET A 15 -14.33 -8.94 -5.71
C MET A 15 -13.08 -9.77 -5.97
N VAL A 16 -12.14 -9.83 -5.02
CA VAL A 16 -10.81 -10.42 -5.20
C VAL A 16 -10.46 -11.32 -4.03
N ASP A 17 -10.19 -12.59 -4.31
CA ASP A 17 -9.85 -13.58 -3.29
C ASP A 17 -8.39 -13.48 -2.85
N VAL A 18 -7.49 -13.10 -3.76
CA VAL A 18 -6.04 -13.07 -3.52
C VAL A 18 -5.44 -11.72 -3.88
N PHE A 19 -4.84 -11.08 -2.89
CA PHE A 19 -4.10 -9.84 -3.05
C PHE A 19 -2.60 -10.10 -3.03
N ALA A 20 -1.93 -9.85 -4.15
CA ALA A 20 -0.48 -9.96 -4.28
C ALA A 20 0.10 -8.67 -4.87
N GLY A 21 1.24 -8.22 -4.36
CA GLY A 21 1.90 -7.01 -4.83
C GLY A 21 3.12 -6.65 -3.99
N PRO A 22 4.29 -6.44 -4.58
CA PRO A 22 5.48 -6.03 -3.83
C PRO A 22 5.42 -4.54 -3.44
N SER A 23 6.20 -4.17 -2.43
CA SER A 23 6.44 -2.76 -2.04
C SER A 23 5.15 -1.99 -1.72
N THR A 24 4.89 -0.85 -2.38
CA THR A 24 3.65 -0.05 -2.28
C THR A 24 2.39 -0.91 -2.47
N GLY A 25 2.46 -1.92 -3.33
CA GLY A 25 1.36 -2.87 -3.52
C GLY A 25 1.03 -3.65 -2.25
N ALA A 26 2.04 -4.04 -1.46
CA ALA A 26 1.83 -4.75 -0.19
C ALA A 26 1.14 -3.85 0.85
N ILE A 27 1.50 -2.56 0.89
CA ILE A 27 0.85 -1.56 1.77
C ILE A 27 -0.61 -1.40 1.37
N LEU A 28 -0.89 -1.25 0.08
CA LEU A 28 -2.26 -1.14 -0.43
C LEU A 28 -3.08 -2.38 -0.11
N ASN A 29 -2.53 -3.56 -0.40
CA ASN A 29 -3.19 -4.85 -0.18
C ASN A 29 -3.52 -5.08 1.29
N ALA A 30 -2.55 -4.86 2.18
CA ALA A 30 -2.76 -4.99 3.63
C ALA A 30 -3.83 -4.01 4.13
N ALA A 31 -3.96 -2.82 3.52
CA ALA A 31 -4.97 -1.85 3.93
C ALA A 31 -6.36 -2.15 3.38
N LEU A 32 -6.45 -2.73 2.18
CA LEU A 32 -7.71 -3.19 1.58
C LEU A 32 -8.27 -4.43 2.27
N THR A 33 -7.42 -5.25 2.88
CA THR A 33 -7.84 -6.42 3.66
C THR A 33 -7.87 -6.16 5.17
N LEU A 34 -7.52 -4.94 5.61
CA LEU A 34 -7.57 -4.57 7.02
C LEU A 34 -9.01 -4.57 7.50
N ARG A 35 -9.28 -5.38 8.51
CA ARG A 35 -10.61 -5.56 9.11
C ARG A 35 -11.09 -4.28 9.80
N ASN A 36 -12.36 -3.94 9.62
CA ASN A 36 -13.00 -2.88 10.38
C ASN A 36 -13.21 -3.35 11.84
N PRO A 37 -12.71 -2.61 12.86
CA PRO A 37 -12.89 -2.99 14.26
C PRO A 37 -14.36 -2.99 14.70
N GLU A 38 -15.21 -2.17 14.09
CA GLU A 38 -16.64 -2.09 14.41
C GLU A 38 -17.45 -3.16 13.67
N ASN A 39 -16.98 -3.60 12.50
CA ASN A 39 -17.63 -4.64 11.72
C ASN A 39 -16.61 -5.57 11.05
N THR A 40 -16.37 -6.69 11.70
CA THR A 40 -15.30 -7.63 11.38
C THR A 40 -15.47 -8.36 10.04
N SER A 41 -16.64 -8.31 9.42
CA SER A 41 -16.88 -8.88 8.08
C SER A 41 -16.55 -7.92 6.95
N THR A 42 -16.16 -6.68 7.26
CA THR A 42 -15.91 -5.64 6.25
C THR A 42 -14.52 -5.04 6.36
N PRO A 43 -13.93 -4.57 5.25
CA PRO A 43 -12.67 -3.86 5.30
C PRO A 43 -12.88 -2.44 5.83
N LYS A 44 -11.90 -1.98 6.60
CA LYS A 44 -11.84 -0.64 7.17
C LYS A 44 -11.75 0.43 6.08
N TYR A 45 -11.02 0.14 5.01
CA TYR A 45 -10.73 1.11 3.95
C TYR A 45 -11.30 0.69 2.60
N ARG A 46 -11.69 1.70 1.82
CA ARG A 46 -11.96 1.60 0.38
C ARG A 46 -10.72 2.06 -0.38
N ALA A 47 -10.58 1.68 -1.64
CA ALA A 47 -9.44 2.05 -2.46
C ALA A 47 -9.25 3.59 -2.54
N ARG A 48 -10.34 4.37 -2.56
CA ARG A 48 -10.28 5.85 -2.52
C ARG A 48 -9.59 6.40 -1.27
N HIS A 49 -9.68 5.71 -0.13
CA HIS A 49 -9.02 6.16 1.11
C HIS A 49 -7.50 6.00 1.00
N LEU A 50 -7.04 5.01 0.24
CA LEU A 50 -5.62 4.79 -0.01
C LEU A 50 -5.03 5.79 -0.99
N VAL A 51 -5.81 6.22 -1.98
CA VAL A 51 -5.45 7.36 -2.84
C VAL A 51 -5.18 8.59 -1.96
N ARG A 52 -6.14 8.94 -1.09
CA ARG A 52 -6.01 10.08 -0.17
C ARG A 52 -4.85 9.92 0.82
N PHE A 53 -4.57 8.69 1.27
CA PHE A 53 -3.42 8.42 2.13
C PHE A 53 -2.12 8.77 1.43
N TYR A 54 -1.91 8.33 0.18
CA TYR A 54 -0.70 8.67 -0.56
C TYR A 54 -0.65 10.13 -1.02
N GLU A 55 -1.78 10.77 -1.31
CA GLU A 55 -1.81 12.21 -1.59
C GLU A 55 -1.35 13.04 -0.38
N ARG A 56 -1.68 12.62 0.84
CA ARG A 56 -1.37 13.37 2.06
C ARG A 56 -0.02 13.03 2.66
N GLU A 57 0.27 11.73 2.76
CA GLU A 57 1.49 11.24 3.41
C GLU A 57 2.62 11.01 2.39
N GLY A 58 2.31 10.99 1.09
CA GLY A 58 3.28 10.68 0.03
C GLY A 58 4.47 11.61 0.02
N GLU A 59 4.28 12.93 0.21
CA GLU A 59 5.39 13.89 0.27
C GLU A 59 6.28 13.69 1.51
N ARG A 60 5.70 13.23 2.62
CA ARG A 60 6.44 12.97 3.87
C ARG A 60 7.18 11.64 3.82
N ILE A 61 6.54 10.62 3.24
CA ILE A 61 7.13 9.30 3.02
C ILE A 61 8.23 9.43 1.96
N PHE A 62 7.94 10.08 0.84
CA PHE A 62 8.81 10.23 -0.32
C PHE A 62 9.00 11.72 -0.65
N PRO A 63 10.00 12.38 -0.05
CA PRO A 63 10.39 13.74 -0.40
C PRO A 63 10.56 13.94 -1.93
N PRO A 64 10.35 15.14 -2.48
CA PRO A 64 10.20 15.40 -3.93
C PRO A 64 11.27 14.76 -4.83
N ASP A 65 12.55 14.86 -4.45
CA ASP A 65 13.65 14.28 -5.22
C ASP A 65 13.55 12.75 -5.33
N LYS A 66 12.96 12.10 -4.32
CA LYS A 66 12.80 10.65 -4.20
C LYS A 66 11.49 10.13 -4.81
N PHE A 67 10.49 10.99 -4.97
CA PHE A 67 9.24 10.60 -5.64
C PHE A 67 9.49 10.31 -7.12
N ARG A 68 10.42 11.06 -7.74
CA ARG A 68 10.93 10.80 -9.09
C ARG A 68 11.63 9.45 -9.18
N ASP A 69 12.48 9.11 -8.21
CA ASP A 69 13.14 7.81 -8.13
C ASP A 69 12.11 6.68 -7.97
N LEU A 70 11.18 6.80 -7.02
CA LEU A 70 10.10 5.82 -6.82
C LEU A 70 9.27 5.61 -8.09
N ARG A 71 8.94 6.68 -8.81
CA ARG A 71 8.21 6.58 -10.08
C ARG A 71 9.02 5.84 -11.13
N GLY A 72 10.33 6.09 -11.21
CA GLY A 72 11.26 5.32 -12.03
C GLY A 72 11.26 3.84 -11.65
N LEU A 73 11.22 3.51 -10.37
CA LEU A 73 11.14 2.12 -9.91
C LEU A 73 9.83 1.45 -10.28
N ILE A 74 8.69 2.14 -10.10
CA ILE A 74 7.38 1.61 -10.49
C ILE A 74 7.38 1.32 -12.00
N HIS A 75 7.98 2.21 -12.79
CA HIS A 75 8.14 2.01 -14.22
C HIS A 75 9.01 0.77 -14.53
N ASP A 76 10.15 0.60 -13.87
CA ASP A 76 11.06 -0.52 -14.09
C ASP A 76 10.51 -1.86 -13.58
N PHE A 77 9.73 -1.83 -12.49
CA PHE A 77 8.96 -2.98 -12.01
C PHE A 77 7.91 -3.40 -13.03
N ASN A 78 7.21 -2.43 -13.63
CA ASN A 78 6.25 -2.68 -14.69
C ASN A 78 6.94 -3.23 -15.95
N ASN A 79 8.21 -2.89 -16.18
CA ASN A 79 9.02 -3.38 -17.30
C ASN A 79 9.77 -4.71 -17.04
N ARG A 80 9.46 -5.41 -15.94
CA ARG A 80 9.74 -6.85 -15.72
C ARG A 80 11.22 -7.27 -15.58
N THR A 81 12.12 -6.40 -15.13
CA THR A 81 13.55 -6.75 -14.94
C THR A 81 14.20 -6.18 -13.67
N MET A 82 13.53 -6.23 -12.51
CA MET A 82 14.21 -5.86 -11.25
C MET A 82 14.78 -7.06 -10.49
N ARG A 83 16.10 -7.01 -10.24
CA ARG A 83 16.80 -7.95 -9.35
C ARG A 83 16.67 -7.50 -7.89
N ILE A 84 16.51 -8.44 -6.96
CA ILE A 84 16.42 -8.18 -5.49
C ILE A 84 17.58 -7.30 -4.98
N SER A 85 18.76 -7.45 -5.59
CA SER A 85 19.95 -6.64 -5.26
C SER A 85 19.78 -5.14 -5.55
N GLN A 86 18.98 -4.74 -6.54
CA GLN A 86 18.72 -3.33 -6.85
C GLN A 86 17.80 -2.67 -5.80
N LEU A 87 16.80 -3.42 -5.29
CA LEU A 87 15.97 -2.95 -4.17
C LEU A 87 16.83 -2.66 -2.92
N ASN A 88 17.77 -3.54 -2.60
CA ASN A 88 18.66 -3.35 -1.45
C ASN A 88 19.55 -2.10 -1.59
N ASN A 89 20.02 -1.80 -2.81
CA ASN A 89 20.85 -0.62 -3.04
C ASN A 89 20.07 0.70 -2.82
N ILE A 90 18.80 0.74 -3.19
CA ILE A 90 17.93 1.92 -2.99
C ILE A 90 17.59 2.11 -1.51
N LEU A 91 17.31 1.02 -0.80
CA LEU A 91 17.08 1.04 0.65
C LEU A 91 18.33 1.52 1.41
N ASN A 92 19.53 1.18 0.93
CA ASN A 92 20.79 1.50 1.60
C ASN A 92 21.39 2.87 1.21
N HIS A 93 21.08 3.42 0.03
CA HIS A 93 21.66 4.69 -0.46
C HIS A 93 20.73 5.91 -0.32
N GLY A 94 19.46 5.72 0.03
CA GLY A 94 18.52 6.83 0.14
C GLY A 94 18.60 7.53 1.49
N HIS A 95 18.74 8.87 1.50
CA HIS A 95 18.37 9.77 2.61
C HIS A 95 16.87 9.71 3.00
N TYR A 96 16.25 8.55 2.90
CA TYR A 96 14.88 8.28 3.30
C TYR A 96 14.92 8.00 4.80
N ASN A 97 14.17 8.77 5.57
CA ASN A 97 14.07 8.48 7.00
C ASN A 97 13.02 7.38 7.20
N PRO A 98 13.41 6.15 7.61
CA PRO A 98 12.46 5.05 7.77
C PRO A 98 11.36 5.34 8.80
N SER A 99 11.61 6.29 9.70
CA SER A 99 10.62 6.73 10.68
C SER A 99 9.39 7.39 10.07
N ASN A 100 9.50 8.08 8.91
CA ASN A 100 8.37 8.73 8.26
C ASN A 100 7.36 7.69 7.76
N LEU A 101 7.84 6.65 7.09
CA LEU A 101 6.99 5.53 6.69
C LEU A 101 6.52 4.75 7.91
N GLY A 102 7.39 4.42 8.86
CA GLY A 102 6.98 3.71 10.07
C GLY A 102 5.84 4.41 10.80
N ARG A 103 5.90 5.74 10.89
CA ARG A 103 4.83 6.58 11.45
C ARG A 103 3.56 6.55 10.60
N ALA A 104 3.66 6.68 9.28
CA ALA A 104 2.50 6.64 8.38
C ALA A 104 1.82 5.27 8.39
N LEU A 105 2.60 4.18 8.37
CA LEU A 105 2.09 2.80 8.47
C LEU A 105 1.44 2.53 9.83
N ARG A 106 2.04 3.03 10.92
CA ARG A 106 1.43 2.92 12.25
C ARG A 106 0.13 3.72 12.36
N ALA A 107 0.04 4.89 11.73
CA ALA A 107 -1.21 5.64 11.64
C ALA A 107 -2.28 4.90 10.80
N LEU A 108 -1.87 4.23 9.72
CA LEU A 108 -2.78 3.51 8.83
C LEU A 108 -3.31 2.20 9.43
N PHE A 109 -2.40 1.37 9.97
CA PHE A 109 -2.67 0.00 10.43
C PHE A 109 -2.86 -0.13 11.94
N GLY A 110 -2.37 0.83 12.73
CA GLY A 110 -2.33 0.71 14.19
C GLY A 110 -1.47 -0.49 14.62
N ASN A 111 -2.07 -1.38 15.41
CA ASN A 111 -1.43 -2.60 15.93
C ASN A 111 -1.94 -3.89 15.25
N ALA A 112 -2.59 -3.76 14.10
CA ALA A 112 -3.18 -4.89 13.40
C ALA A 112 -2.12 -5.91 12.96
N ARG A 113 -2.46 -7.19 13.07
CA ARG A 113 -1.64 -8.32 12.64
C ARG A 113 -2.13 -8.86 11.31
N LEU A 114 -1.21 -9.42 10.51
CA LEU A 114 -1.57 -10.06 9.24
C LEU A 114 -2.57 -11.20 9.42
N SER A 115 -2.54 -11.92 10.54
CA SER A 115 -3.50 -12.97 10.87
C SER A 115 -4.95 -12.46 11.04
N GLU A 116 -5.13 -11.17 11.27
CA GLU A 116 -6.42 -10.51 11.48
C GLU A 116 -7.02 -9.95 10.19
N SER A 117 -6.29 -10.07 9.06
CA SER A 117 -6.78 -9.70 7.74
C SER A 117 -8.13 -10.36 7.46
N LEU A 118 -8.92 -9.74 6.60
CA LEU A 118 -10.13 -10.35 6.07
C LEU A 118 -9.79 -11.68 5.41
N LYS A 119 -10.62 -12.68 5.72
CA LYS A 119 -10.54 -14.00 5.12
C LYS A 119 -11.65 -14.06 4.08
N SER A 120 -11.33 -14.59 2.90
CA SER A 120 -12.37 -15.08 2.00
C SER A 120 -13.18 -16.16 2.72
N LEU A 121 -14.48 -16.20 2.43
CA LEU A 121 -15.39 -17.27 2.85
C LEU A 121 -14.91 -18.64 2.35
#